data_AF-E5BAH6-F1
#
_entry.id   AF-E5BAH6-F1
#
_cell.length_a   1.000
_cell.length_b   1.000
_cell.length_c   1.000
_cell.angle_alpha   90.00
_cell.angle_beta   90.00
_cell.angle_gamma   90.00
#
_symmetry.space_group_name_H-M   'P 1'
#
loop_
_entity.id
_entity.type
_entity.pdbx_description
1 polymer ?
#
loop_
_entity_poly.entity_id
_entity_poly.type
_entity_poly.pdbx_seq_one_letter_code
_entity_poly.pdbx_strand_id
1 'polypeptide(L)'
;MASSLVLPSAASLSGQWTVVDKSSSCDVQLTAERFEAANGYKLSISPGCDPSVLPETPEAWRPAPDGIALLNGDGLTVLFFSREGEHYRSQIWQQTGKILKKSKN
;
A
#
# COMPACT_ATOMS: atom_id res chain seq x y z
N MET A 1 -16.60 -23.35 -12.22
CA MET A 1 -16.72 -21.93 -12.64
C MET A 1 -15.57 -21.19 -12.00
N ALA A 2 -14.72 -20.51 -12.77
CA ALA A 2 -13.69 -19.64 -12.20
C ALA A 2 -14.34 -18.28 -11.90
N SER A 3 -14.43 -17.89 -10.63
CA SER A 3 -14.86 -16.55 -10.26
C SER A 3 -13.65 -15.62 -10.28
N SER A 4 -13.72 -14.52 -11.04
CA SER A 4 -12.68 -13.50 -11.07
C SER A 4 -12.80 -12.57 -9.86
N LEU A 5 -11.68 -12.06 -9.37
CA LEU A 5 -11.67 -11.03 -8.33
C LEU A 5 -11.94 -9.66 -8.95
N VAL A 6 -12.73 -8.85 -8.25
CA VAL A 6 -13.01 -7.47 -8.66
C VAL A 6 -11.80 -6.60 -8.37
N LEU A 7 -11.35 -5.81 -9.36
CA LEU A 7 -10.34 -4.78 -9.16
C LEU A 7 -10.97 -3.57 -8.45
N PRO A 8 -10.54 -3.20 -7.23
CA PRO A 8 -11.05 -2.01 -6.55
C PRO A 8 -10.65 -0.72 -7.28
N SER A 9 -11.49 0.31 -7.19
CA SER A 9 -11.12 1.64 -7.69
C SER A 9 -10.17 2.35 -6.72
N ALA A 10 -9.29 3.21 -7.23
CA ALA A 10 -8.41 3.99 -6.37
C ALA A 10 -9.16 4.88 -5.39
N ALA A 11 -10.29 5.48 -5.80
CA ALA A 11 -11.15 6.25 -4.92
C ALA A 11 -11.64 5.43 -3.71
N SER A 12 -12.02 4.17 -3.91
CA SER A 12 -12.51 3.30 -2.81
C SER A 12 -11.43 2.99 -1.76
N LEU A 13 -10.17 2.90 -2.19
CA LEU A 13 -9.03 2.60 -1.32
C LEU A 13 -8.26 3.84 -0.86
N SER A 14 -8.55 5.02 -1.41
CA SER A 14 -7.94 6.28 -0.97
C SER A 14 -8.25 6.60 0.50
N GLY A 15 -7.37 7.37 1.13
CA GLY A 15 -7.44 7.77 2.53
C GLY A 15 -6.09 7.67 3.24
N GLN A 16 -6.12 7.88 4.55
CA GLN A 16 -4.97 7.70 5.43
C GLN A 16 -4.82 6.22 5.79
N TRP A 17 -3.58 5.73 5.72
CA TRP A 17 -3.22 4.37 6.07
C TRP A 17 -1.97 4.39 6.95
N THR A 18 -1.76 3.28 7.66
CA THR A 18 -0.56 3.06 8.47
C THR A 18 0.09 1.73 8.06
N VAL A 19 1.37 1.79 7.69
CA VAL A 19 2.26 0.64 7.51
C VAL A 19 2.88 0.32 8.87
N VAL A 20 2.72 -0.91 9.33
CA VAL A 20 3.25 -1.38 10.62
C VAL A 20 4.27 -2.48 10.35
N ASP A 21 5.46 -2.33 10.93
CA ASP A 21 6.51 -3.35 10.94
C ASP A 21 7.07 -3.52 12.35
N LYS A 22 6.81 -4.67 12.97
CA LYS A 22 7.19 -4.98 14.35
C LYS A 22 6.71 -3.88 15.33
N SER A 23 7.64 -3.09 15.88
CA SER A 23 7.39 -2.00 16.83
C SER A 23 7.36 -0.60 16.17
N SER A 24 7.61 -0.51 14.87
CA SER A 24 7.66 0.76 14.13
C SER A 24 6.45 0.89 13.21
N SER A 25 6.05 2.12 12.93
CA SER A 25 4.93 2.44 12.03
C SER A 25 5.19 3.67 11.19
N CYS A 26 4.63 3.70 9.99
CA CYS A 26 4.64 4.84 9.09
C CYS A 26 3.27 5.13 8.55
N ASP A 27 2.84 6.37 8.70
CA ASP A 27 1.60 6.85 8.12
C ASP A 27 1.82 7.24 6.65
N VAL A 28 0.92 6.79 5.79
CA VAL A 28 0.92 7.08 4.36
C VAL A 28 -0.47 7.52 3.91
N GLN A 29 -0.52 8.51 3.02
CA GLN A 29 -1.74 8.98 2.40
C GLN A 29 -1.83 8.41 0.98
N LEU A 30 -2.86 7.60 0.73
CA LEU A 30 -3.19 7.09 -0.59
C LEU A 30 -4.23 8.02 -1.22
N THR A 31 -3.93 8.64 -2.35
CA THR A 31 -4.87 9.53 -3.06
C THR A 31 -5.40 8.86 -4.33
N ALA A 32 -6.52 9.37 -4.87
CA ALA A 32 -7.01 8.97 -6.19
C ALA A 32 -6.46 9.84 -7.34
N GLU A 33 -5.50 10.74 -7.05
CA GLU A 33 -4.85 11.55 -8.07
C GLU A 33 -3.87 10.69 -8.88
N ARG A 34 -3.90 10.81 -10.21
CA ARG A 34 -3.01 10.03 -11.09
C ARG A 34 -1.55 10.43 -10.91
N PHE A 35 -0.68 9.43 -11.00
CA PHE A 35 0.77 9.61 -11.12
C PHE A 35 1.23 8.83 -12.36
N GLU A 36 1.29 9.54 -13.48
CA GLU A 36 1.48 8.94 -14.82
C GLU A 36 2.83 8.24 -14.96
N ALA A 37 3.90 8.81 -14.40
CA ALA A 37 5.25 8.24 -14.48
C ALA A 37 5.35 6.83 -13.88
N ALA A 38 4.54 6.52 -12.86
CA ALA A 38 4.50 5.23 -12.20
C ALA A 38 3.32 4.35 -12.66
N ASN A 39 2.52 4.80 -13.63
CA ASN A 39 1.25 4.18 -14.04
C ASN A 39 0.36 3.80 -12.83
N GLY A 40 0.23 4.76 -11.91
CA GLY A 40 -0.41 4.57 -10.61
C GLY A 40 -1.15 5.82 -10.13
N TYR A 41 -1.23 5.95 -8.81
CA TYR A 41 -1.84 7.08 -8.12
C TYR A 41 -0.88 7.62 -7.07
N LYS A 42 -0.99 8.91 -6.74
CA LYS A 42 -0.08 9.56 -5.79
C LYS A 42 -0.19 8.96 -4.40
N LEU A 43 0.98 8.70 -3.83
CA LEU A 43 1.18 8.34 -2.43
C LEU A 43 2.03 9.43 -1.77
N SER A 44 1.75 9.75 -0.51
CA SER A 44 2.62 10.59 0.31
C SER A 44 2.88 9.93 1.65
N ILE A 45 4.06 10.15 2.22
CA ILE A 45 4.46 9.58 3.51
C ILE A 45 4.53 10.71 4.52
N SER A 46 3.98 10.48 5.71
CA SER A 46 4.06 11.42 6.81
C SER A 46 5.51 11.60 7.27
N PRO A 47 5.91 12.81 7.69
CA PRO A 47 7.25 13.05 8.21
C PRO A 47 7.52 12.19 9.44
N GLY A 48 8.78 11.76 9.61
CA GLY A 48 9.21 10.93 10.74
C GLY A 48 8.99 9.43 10.55
N CYS A 49 8.61 8.98 9.35
CA CYS A 49 8.60 7.56 9.01
C CYS A 49 10.02 6.97 9.13
N ASP A 50 10.14 5.89 9.89
CA ASP A 50 11.38 5.12 10.03
C ASP A 50 11.70 4.40 8.70
N PRO A 51 12.88 4.64 8.09
CA PRO A 51 13.26 4.02 6.81
C PRO A 51 13.36 2.49 6.89
N SER A 52 13.46 1.90 8.08
CA SER A 52 13.36 0.43 8.22
C SER A 52 11.96 -0.11 7.90
N VAL A 53 10.91 0.71 8.06
CA VAL A 53 9.53 0.35 7.71
C VAL A 53 9.35 0.41 6.20
N LEU A 54 9.90 1.42 5.53
CA LEU A 54 9.86 1.63 4.08
C LEU A 54 11.30 1.81 3.55
N PRO A 55 11.99 0.73 3.15
CA PRO A 55 13.42 0.77 2.79
C PRO A 55 13.71 1.58 1.52
N GLU A 56 12.73 1.66 0.62
CA GLU A 56 12.68 2.59 -0.50
C GLU A 56 11.40 3.41 -0.34
N THR A 57 11.48 4.72 -0.57
CA THR A 57 10.39 5.67 -0.35
C THR A 57 9.38 5.55 -1.50
N PRO A 58 8.19 4.95 -1.30
CA PRO A 58 7.18 4.94 -2.36
C PRO A 58 6.67 6.36 -2.62
N GLU A 59 6.41 6.65 -3.89
CA GLU A 59 5.82 7.90 -4.38
C GLU A 59 4.44 7.69 -5.01
N ALA A 60 4.15 6.44 -5.38
CA ALA A 60 2.89 6.06 -5.99
C ALA A 60 2.35 4.75 -5.41
N TRP A 61 1.11 4.43 -5.75
CA TRP A 61 0.46 3.18 -5.39
C TRP A 61 -0.52 2.73 -6.49
N ARG A 62 -0.90 1.46 -6.44
CA ARG A 62 -1.90 0.90 -7.36
C ARG A 62 -2.75 -0.17 -6.68
N PRO A 63 -4.10 -0.14 -6.87
CA PRO A 63 -4.95 -1.26 -6.44
C PRO A 63 -4.67 -2.51 -7.28
N ALA A 64 -4.75 -3.67 -6.66
CA ALA A 64 -4.78 -4.97 -7.31
C ALA A 64 -6.05 -5.72 -6.88
N PRO A 65 -6.53 -6.72 -7.66
CA PRO A 65 -7.73 -7.49 -7.29
C PRO A 65 -7.62 -8.17 -5.91
N ASP A 66 -6.40 -8.53 -5.51
CA ASP A 66 -6.06 -9.23 -4.29
C ASP A 66 -5.18 -8.42 -3.33
N GLY A 67 -4.97 -7.12 -3.57
CA GLY A 67 -4.02 -6.36 -2.77
C GLY A 67 -3.82 -4.89 -3.16
N ILE A 68 -2.72 -4.33 -2.64
CA ILE A 68 -2.27 -2.96 -2.90
C ILE A 68 -0.75 -3.00 -3.14
N ALA A 69 -0.31 -2.43 -4.25
CA ALA A 69 1.11 -2.21 -4.54
C ALA A 69 1.52 -0.78 -4.17
N LEU A 70 2.61 -0.64 -3.42
CA LEU A 70 3.34 0.61 -3.26
C LEU A 70 4.48 0.65 -4.27
N LEU A 71 4.61 1.77 -4.96
CA LEU A 71 5.49 1.94 -6.12
C LEU A 71 6.47 3.08 -5.88
N ASN A 72 7.66 2.96 -6.45
CA ASN A 72 8.58 4.09 -6.56
C ASN A 72 8.16 5.03 -7.71
N GLY A 73 8.89 6.13 -7.91
CA GLY A 73 8.60 7.12 -8.97
C GLY A 73 8.60 6.56 -10.39
N ASP A 74 9.31 5.46 -10.63
CA ASP A 74 9.40 4.77 -11.93
C ASP A 74 8.31 3.70 -12.13
N GLY A 75 7.45 3.47 -11.13
CA GLY A 75 6.39 2.47 -11.20
C GLY A 75 6.81 1.04 -10.86
N LEU A 76 8.03 0.84 -10.37
CA LEU A 76 8.46 -0.45 -9.83
C LEU A 76 7.82 -0.68 -8.47
N THR A 77 7.41 -1.93 -8.22
CA THR A 77 6.80 -2.30 -6.93
C THR A 77 7.87 -2.41 -5.85
N VAL A 78 7.76 -1.54 -4.85
CA VAL A 78 8.61 -1.55 -3.65
C VAL A 78 8.06 -2.55 -2.64
N LEU A 79 6.74 -2.52 -2.41
CA LEU A 79 6.04 -3.39 -1.48
C LEU A 79 4.68 -3.78 -2.05
N PHE A 80 4.34 -5.06 -1.97
CA PHE A 80 3.00 -5.55 -2.27
C PHE A 80 2.34 -6.07 -0.99
N PHE A 81 1.13 -5.60 -0.72
CA PHE A 81 0.32 -6.05 0.40
C PHE A 81 -0.90 -6.82 -0.10
N SER A 82 -0.94 -8.12 0.17
CA SER A 82 -2.09 -8.97 -0.13
C SER A 82 -3.21 -8.72 0.87
N ARG A 83 -4.47 -8.78 0.42
CA ARG A 83 -5.64 -8.60 1.28
C ARG A 83 -5.76 -9.76 2.27
N GLU A 84 -5.91 -9.45 3.55
CA GLU A 84 -6.06 -10.39 4.67
C GLU A 84 -7.17 -9.87 5.61
N GLY A 85 -8.42 -10.24 5.33
CA GLY A 85 -9.59 -9.74 6.06
C GLY A 85 -9.74 -8.22 5.93
N GLU A 86 -9.65 -7.52 7.06
CA GLU A 86 -9.82 -6.07 7.19
C GLU A 86 -8.51 -5.28 7.02
N HIS A 87 -7.38 -5.96 6.83
CA HIS A 87 -6.09 -5.32 6.57
C HIS A 87 -5.38 -5.99 5.39
N TYR A 88 -4.19 -5.50 5.07
CA TYR A 88 -3.34 -6.10 4.05
C TYR A 88 -1.99 -6.47 4.65
N ARG A 89 -1.34 -7.51 4.13
CA ARG A 89 -0.05 -8.03 4.62
C ARG A 89 0.93 -8.23 3.47
N SER A 90 2.16 -7.74 3.63
CA SER A 90 3.25 -8.08 2.73
C SER A 90 3.79 -9.47 3.04
N GLN A 91 4.25 -10.24 2.06
CA GLN A 91 4.76 -11.59 2.30
C GLN A 91 3.75 -12.44 3.10
N ILE A 92 2.52 -12.58 2.61
CA ILE A 92 1.38 -13.17 3.35
C ILE A 92 1.66 -14.57 3.94
N TRP A 93 2.60 -15.31 3.34
CA TRP A 93 3.04 -16.63 3.83
C TRP A 93 3.99 -16.56 5.04
N GLN A 94 4.49 -15.38 5.41
CA GLN A 94 5.33 -15.14 6.57
C GLN A 94 4.59 -14.32 7.63
N GLN A 95 4.59 -14.80 8.87
CA GLN A 95 3.95 -14.09 9.99
C GLN A 95 4.59 -12.73 10.28
N THR A 96 5.84 -12.52 9.84
CA THR A 96 6.61 -11.29 10.01
C THR A 96 6.35 -10.24 8.93
N GLY A 97 5.41 -10.49 8.02
CA GLY A 97 5.01 -9.54 7.00
C GLY A 97 4.54 -8.20 7.58
N LYS A 98 4.95 -7.10 6.96
CA LYS A 98 4.46 -5.75 7.27
C LYS A 98 2.95 -5.68 7.05
N ILE A 99 2.25 -4.93 7.88
CA ILE A 99 0.78 -4.81 7.82
C ILE A 99 0.41 -3.41 7.35
N LEU A 100 -0.51 -3.31 6.40
CA LEU A 100 -1.10 -2.06 5.94
C LEU A 100 -2.55 -2.00 6.42
N LYS A 101 -2.87 -1.00 7.26
CA LYS A 101 -4.20 -0.81 7.84
C LYS A 101 -4.75 0.57 7.48
N LYS A 102 -6.04 0.63 7.13
CA LYS A 102 -6.70 1.92 6.91
C LYS A 102 -6.88 2.60 8.27
N SER A 103 -6.49 3.86 8.39
CA SER A 103 -6.67 4.60 9.64
C SER A 103 -8.16 4.75 9.90
N LYS A 104 -8.60 4.47 11.14
CA LYS A 104 -9.98 4.71 11.54
C LYS A 104 -10.16 6.22 11.69
N ASN A 105 -11.10 6.77 10.92
CA ASN A 105 -11.54 8.15 11.06
C ASN A 105 -12.57 8.28 12.18
#